data_AF-A0A2U1B2J1-F1
#
_entry.id   AF-A0A2U1B2J1-F1
#
_cell.length_a   1.000
_cell.length_b   1.000
_cell.length_c   1.000
_cell.angle_alpha   90.00
_cell.angle_beta   90.00
_cell.angle_gamma   90.00
#
_symmetry.space_group_name_H-M   'P 1'
#
loop_
_entity.id
_entity.type
_entity.pdbx_description
1 polymer ?
#
loop_
_entity_poly.entity_id
_entity_poly.type
_entity_poly.pdbx_seq_one_letter_code
_entity_poly.pdbx_strand_id
1 'polypeptide(L)'
;MDEFSLFSSKLQTCDLIVLTEADEIRTYCRFYANGLYQDRMFISDVSVKENLTQLSSEEDVIDWNGVQNLRKKYCETFRSEGINSEPSAEAV
;
A
#
# COMPACT_ATOMS: atom_id res chain seq x y z
N MET A 1 -12.73 2.96 -11.67
CA MET A 1 -12.03 3.17 -10.40
C MET A 1 -10.55 3.02 -10.71
N ASP A 2 -9.73 3.95 -10.28
CA ASP A 2 -8.30 3.97 -10.57
C ASP A 2 -7.55 2.84 -9.83
N GLU A 3 -6.51 2.26 -10.45
CA GLU A 3 -5.72 1.15 -9.88
C GLU A 3 -5.20 1.52 -8.49
N PHE A 4 -4.63 2.71 -8.36
CA PHE A 4 -4.04 3.18 -7.11
C PHE A 4 -5.10 3.39 -6.02
N SER A 5 -6.27 3.91 -6.39
CA SER A 5 -7.41 4.06 -5.46
C SER A 5 -7.89 2.71 -4.92
N LEU A 6 -7.93 1.68 -5.78
CA LEU A 6 -8.29 0.33 -5.35
C LEU A 6 -7.21 -0.28 -4.44
N PHE A 7 -5.94 -0.14 -4.82
CA PHE A 7 -4.81 -0.65 -4.05
C PHE A 7 -4.74 -0.04 -2.65
N SER A 8 -4.82 1.29 -2.55
CA SER A 8 -4.84 2.03 -1.28
C SER A 8 -6.03 1.65 -0.39
N SER A 9 -7.22 1.45 -0.97
CA SER A 9 -8.39 0.96 -0.22
C SER A 9 -8.15 -0.44 0.37
N LYS A 10 -7.54 -1.36 -0.40
CA LYS A 10 -7.21 -2.71 0.09
C LYS A 10 -6.16 -2.66 1.20
N LEU A 11 -5.12 -1.83 1.04
CA LEU A 11 -4.08 -1.61 2.04
C LEU A 11 -4.63 -1.19 3.39
N GLN A 12 -5.68 -0.36 3.44
CA GLN A 12 -6.31 0.06 4.69
C GLN A 12 -6.95 -1.08 5.48
N THR A 13 -7.36 -2.15 4.79
CA THR A 13 -8.12 -3.25 5.39
C THR A 13 -7.31 -4.52 5.63
N CYS A 14 -6.17 -4.71 4.95
CA CYS A 14 -5.35 -5.91 5.06
C CYS A 14 -4.25 -5.79 6.11
N ASP A 15 -3.79 -6.92 6.65
CA ASP A 15 -2.62 -7.02 7.53
C ASP A 15 -1.52 -7.92 6.98
N LEU A 16 -1.78 -8.58 5.84
CA LEU A 16 -0.85 -9.47 5.18
C LEU A 16 -1.07 -9.40 3.66
N ILE A 17 0.03 -9.37 2.90
CA ILE A 17 0.01 -9.46 1.45
C ILE A 17 0.91 -10.61 1.02
N VAL A 18 0.44 -11.40 0.07
CA VAL A 18 1.25 -12.45 -0.57
C VAL A 18 1.37 -12.11 -2.04
N LEU A 19 2.61 -12.00 -2.52
CA LEU A 19 2.88 -11.85 -3.96
C LEU A 19 2.80 -13.24 -4.59
N THR A 20 2.22 -13.32 -5.78
CA THR A 20 2.04 -14.59 -6.46
C THR A 20 2.28 -14.40 -7.95
N GLU A 21 3.24 -15.13 -8.48
CA GLU A 21 3.52 -15.19 -9.91
C GLU A 21 2.33 -15.86 -10.61
N ALA A 22 1.73 -15.17 -11.58
CA ALA A 22 0.73 -15.72 -12.47
C ALA A 22 1.36 -16.30 -13.74
N ASP A 23 2.42 -15.68 -14.23
CA ASP A 23 3.27 -16.13 -15.34
C ASP A 23 4.67 -15.50 -15.22
N GLU A 24 5.52 -15.72 -16.24
CA GLU A 24 6.91 -15.22 -16.28
C GLU A 24 7.05 -13.70 -16.17
N ILE A 25 5.95 -12.94 -16.29
CA ILE A 25 5.96 -11.48 -16.40
C ILE A 25 4.97 -10.81 -15.42
N ARG A 26 3.91 -11.52 -15.03
CA ARG A 26 2.80 -10.97 -14.24
C ARG A 26 2.78 -11.55 -12.84
N THR A 27 2.94 -10.66 -11.87
CA THR A 27 2.73 -10.92 -10.44
C THR A 27 1.45 -10.22 -9.99
N TYR A 28 0.63 -10.90 -9.18
CA TYR A 28 -0.52 -10.29 -8.51
C TYR A 28 -0.37 -10.39 -6.99
N CYS A 29 -1.00 -9.45 -6.29
CA CYS A 29 -1.07 -9.43 -4.84
C CYS A 29 -2.33 -10.14 -4.37
N ARG A 30 -2.22 -10.93 -3.31
CA ARG A 30 -3.35 -11.44 -2.52
C ARG A 30 -3.37 -10.73 -1.18
N PHE A 31 -4.51 -10.16 -0.81
CA PHE A 31 -4.69 -9.42 0.43
C PHE A 31 -5.40 -10.30 1.44
N TYR A 32 -4.90 -10.30 2.68
CA TYR A 32 -5.49 -11.02 3.80
C TYR A 32 -5.70 -10.05 4.97
N ALA A 33 -6.74 -10.33 5.75
CA ALA A 33 -7.04 -9.62 6.99
C ALA A 33 -7.47 -10.62 8.05
N ASN A 34 -6.83 -10.62 9.21
CA ASN A 34 -7.07 -11.57 10.30
C ASN A 34 -7.03 -13.03 9.84
N GLY A 35 -6.11 -13.37 8.92
CA GLY A 35 -5.98 -14.71 8.34
C GLY A 35 -7.03 -15.06 7.27
N LEU A 36 -7.95 -14.16 6.94
CA LEU A 36 -8.97 -14.38 5.91
C LEU A 36 -8.58 -13.71 4.60
N TYR A 37 -8.67 -14.46 3.49
CA TYR A 37 -8.50 -13.93 2.15
C TYR A 37 -9.57 -12.86 1.85
N GLN A 38 -9.13 -11.69 1.42
CA GLN A 38 -10.01 -10.56 1.09
C GLN A 38 -10.18 -10.44 -0.42
N ASP A 39 -9.07 -10.35 -1.16
CA ASP A 39 -9.10 -10.10 -2.60
C ASP A 39 -7.75 -10.37 -3.26
N ARG A 40 -7.72 -10.30 -4.59
CA ARG A 40 -6.50 -10.27 -5.40
C ARG A 40 -6.51 -9.13 -6.39
N MET A 41 -5.33 -8.59 -6.67
CA MET A 41 -5.18 -7.50 -7.63
C MET A 41 -3.87 -7.62 -8.39
N PHE A 42 -3.93 -7.42 -9.71
CA PHE A 42 -2.74 -7.19 -10.51
C PHE A 42 -2.28 -5.76 -10.27
N ILE A 43 -0.99 -5.62 -9.97
CA ILE A 43 -0.35 -4.31 -9.90
C ILE A 43 0.36 -4.13 -11.23
N SER A 44 0.08 -3.03 -11.93
CA SER A 44 0.71 -2.73 -13.21
C SER A 44 1.84 -1.72 -13.03
N ASP A 45 1.70 -0.84 -12.05
CA ASP A 45 2.69 0.18 -11.70
C ASP A 45 4.03 -0.42 -11.26
N VAL A 46 5.11 -0.04 -11.95
CA VAL A 46 6.46 -0.56 -11.72
C VAL A 46 7.00 -0.13 -10.36
N SER A 47 6.76 1.12 -9.96
CA SER A 47 7.22 1.62 -8.66
C SER A 47 6.51 0.92 -7.50
N VAL A 48 5.22 0.63 -7.63
CA VAL A 48 4.49 -0.15 -6.62
C VAL A 48 5.05 -1.57 -6.55
N LYS A 49 5.29 -2.24 -7.69
CA LYS A 49 5.91 -3.57 -7.72
C LYS A 49 7.27 -3.61 -7.04
N GLU A 50 8.17 -2.68 -7.35
CA GLU A 50 9.50 -2.62 -6.75
C GLU A 50 9.42 -2.51 -5.23
N ASN A 51 8.48 -1.71 -4.71
CA ASN A 51 8.27 -1.58 -3.27
C ASN A 51 7.72 -2.84 -2.63
N LEU A 52 6.80 -3.53 -3.31
CA LEU A 52 6.28 -4.81 -2.85
C LEU A 52 7.39 -5.87 -2.79
N THR A 53 8.20 -5.98 -3.83
CA THR A 53 9.35 -6.91 -3.88
C THR A 53 10.43 -6.58 -2.85
N GLN A 54 10.65 -5.29 -2.54
CA GLN A 54 11.59 -4.89 -1.50
C GLN A 54 11.10 -5.23 -0.08
N LEU A 55 9.79 -5.24 0.13
CA LEU A 55 9.17 -5.53 1.43
C LEU A 55 8.79 -7.00 1.60
N SER A 56 8.74 -7.77 0.51
CA SER A 56 8.54 -9.21 0.59
C SER A 56 9.76 -9.87 1.22
N SER A 57 9.51 -10.69 2.23
CA SER A 57 10.53 -11.53 2.87
C SER A 57 10.57 -12.90 2.16
N GLU A 58 11.19 -13.89 2.79
CA GLU A 58 11.16 -15.29 2.32
C GLU A 58 9.71 -15.71 1.99
N GLU A 59 9.55 -16.42 0.87
CA GLU A 59 8.26 -16.91 0.34
C GLU A 59 7.30 -15.84 -0.21
N ASP A 60 7.80 -14.68 -0.63
CA ASP A 60 6.99 -13.63 -1.29
C ASP A 60 5.88 -13.05 -0.41
N VAL A 61 6.09 -13.08 0.91
CA VAL A 61 5.14 -12.61 1.92
C VAL A 61 5.54 -11.24 2.48
N ILE A 62 4.57 -10.34 2.56
CA ILE A 62 4.67 -9.04 3.22
C ILE A 62 3.80 -9.08 4.46
N ASP A 63 4.44 -9.07 5.63
CA ASP A 63 3.80 -9.15 6.93
C ASP A 63 3.15 -7.83 7.36
N TRP A 64 2.60 -7.82 8.58
CA TRP A 64 1.95 -6.65 9.15
C TRP A 64 2.83 -5.40 9.15
N ASN A 65 4.13 -5.55 9.42
CA ASN A 65 5.08 -4.43 9.45
C ASN A 65 5.35 -3.88 8.03
N GLY A 66 5.53 -4.77 7.05
CA GLY A 66 5.60 -4.40 5.64
C GLY A 66 4.34 -3.68 5.16
N VAL A 67 3.16 -4.16 5.55
CA VAL A 67 1.88 -3.50 5.24
C VAL A 67 1.77 -2.13 5.91
N GLN A 68 2.24 -1.95 7.16
CA GLN A 68 2.29 -0.62 7.76
C GLN A 68 3.19 0.34 6.96
N ASN A 69 4.35 -0.12 6.50
CA ASN A 69 5.24 0.70 5.67
C ASN A 69 4.58 1.11 4.35
N LEU A 70 3.86 0.18 3.70
CA LEU A 70 3.08 0.47 2.49
C LEU A 70 1.97 1.51 2.77
N ARG A 71 1.26 1.39 3.89
CA ARG A 71 0.23 2.37 4.29
C ARG A 71 0.83 3.76 4.49
N LYS A 72 1.97 3.86 5.16
CA LYS A 72 2.66 5.15 5.34
C LYS A 72 3.01 5.78 3.99
N LYS A 73 3.50 4.97 3.05
CA LYS A 73 3.93 5.45 1.74
C LYS A 73 2.77 5.85 0.81
N TYR A 74 1.67 5.09 0.82
CA TYR A 74 0.61 5.21 -0.19
C TYR A 74 -0.71 5.76 0.33
N CYS A 75 -0.95 5.69 1.65
CA CYS A 75 -2.20 6.17 2.27
C CYS A 75 -1.99 7.47 3.07
N GLU A 76 -0.83 7.69 3.70
CA GLU A 76 -0.58 8.91 4.47
C GLU A 76 -0.22 10.12 3.60
N THR A 77 0.26 9.91 2.37
CA THR A 77 0.61 10.97 1.41
C THR A 77 -0.60 11.86 1.02
N PHE A 78 -1.83 11.45 1.35
CA PHE A 78 -3.02 12.29 1.18
C PHE A 78 -3.32 13.23 2.36
N ARG A 79 -2.50 13.27 3.42
CA ARG A 79 -2.68 14.22 4.54
C ARG A 79 -1.85 15.50 4.46
N SER A 80 -1.03 15.67 3.42
CA SER A 80 -0.13 16.82 3.27
C SER A 80 -0.53 17.82 2.17
N GLU A 81 -1.81 17.95 1.84
CA GLU A 81 -2.35 19.14 1.14
C GLU A 81 -3.49 19.77 1.94
N GLY A 82 -3.16 20.23 3.15
CA GLY A 82 -4.14 20.83 4.06
C GLY A 82 -3.53 21.50 5.28
N ILE A 83 -2.41 22.21 5.14
CA ILE A 83 -2.00 23.21 6.13
C ILE A 83 -1.97 24.56 5.43
N ASN A 84 -3.10 25.24 5.60
CA ASN A 84 -3.31 26.64 5.29
C ASN A 84 -2.23 27.47 5.99
N SER A 85 -1.38 28.14 5.20
CA SER A 85 -0.44 29.14 5.70
C SER A 85 -1.21 30.42 6.00
N GLU A 86 -1.55 30.69 7.26
CA GLU A 86 -1.67 32.08 7.73
C GLU A 86 -1.06 32.22 9.14
N PRO A 87 -0.17 33.22 9.34
CA PRO A 87 0.59 33.37 10.57
C PRO A 87 -0.24 33.97 11.71
N SER A 88 0.03 33.45 12.92
CA SER A 88 -0.46 33.96 14.19
C SER A 88 -0.31 35.48 14.31
N ALA A 89 -1.40 36.11 14.73
CA ALA A 89 -1.41 37.44 15.27
C ALA A 89 -0.46 37.53 16.48
N GLU A 90 0.58 38.35 16.36
CA GLU A 90 1.27 38.92 17.52
C GLU A 90 0.75 40.35 17.71
N ALA A 91 0.09 40.53 18.84
CA ALA A 91 -0.31 41.82 19.36
C ALA A 91 0.85 42.38 20.19
N VAL A 92 1.41 43.54 19.82
CA VAL A 92 1.71 44.68 20.72
C VAL A 92 1.80 45.96 19.89
#